data_AF-A0A7C7RVZ8-F1
#
_entry.id   AF-A0A7C7RVZ8-F1
#
_cell.length_a   1.000
_cell.length_b   1.000
_cell.length_c   1.000
_cell.angle_alpha   90.00
_cell.angle_beta   90.00
_cell.angle_gamma   90.00
#
_symmetry.space_group_name_H-M   'P 1'
#
loop_
_entity.id
_entity.type
_entity.pdbx_description
1 polymer ?
#
loop_
_entity_poly.entity_id
_entity_poly.type
_entity_poly.pdbx_seq_one_letter_code
_entity_poly.pdbx_strand_id
1 'polypeptide(L)'
;MSKKLKIVPLGGLGEVGKNMMAYEYGENILIVDIGIMFPENDMLGIDYIIPDFGDYIEANKDIVRGVVITHGHEDHVGAISHLLQQVNVP
;
A
#
# COMPACT_ATOMS: atom_id res chain seq x y z
N MET A 1 1.39 -13.74 -25.44
CA MET A 1 0.90 -14.40 -24.21
C MET A 1 -0.14 -13.50 -23.56
N SER A 2 -1.27 -14.06 -23.10
CA SER A 2 -2.28 -13.27 -22.37
C SER A 2 -1.70 -12.77 -21.05
N LYS A 3 -1.70 -11.46 -20.83
CA LYS A 3 -1.33 -10.85 -19.54
C LYS A 3 -2.47 -11.09 -18.57
N LYS A 4 -2.18 -11.70 -17.42
CA LYS A 4 -3.15 -11.89 -16.33
C LYS A 4 -3.10 -10.68 -15.41
N LEU A 5 -4.27 -10.16 -15.02
CA LEU A 5 -4.37 -9.18 -13.95
C LEU A 5 -4.18 -9.91 -12.62
N LYS A 6 -3.22 -9.49 -11.79
CA LYS A 6 -3.15 -9.89 -10.39
C LYS A 6 -3.64 -8.74 -9.52
N ILE A 7 -4.37 -9.09 -8.48
CA ILE A 7 -4.89 -8.17 -7.47
C ILE A 7 -4.31 -8.64 -6.15
N VAL A 8 -3.46 -7.83 -5.53
CA VAL A 8 -2.68 -8.20 -4.36
C VAL A 8 -3.04 -7.27 -3.21
N PRO A 9 -3.83 -7.73 -2.22
CA PRO A 9 -4.11 -6.97 -1.02
C PRO A 9 -2.85 -6.94 -0.14
N LEU A 10 -2.31 -5.75 0.08
CA LEU A 10 -1.16 -5.53 0.98
C LEU A 10 -1.61 -4.99 2.35
N GLY A 11 -2.82 -4.45 2.42
CA GLY A 11 -3.50 -4.07 3.66
C GLY A 11 -4.98 -3.73 3.44
N GLY A 12 -5.76 -3.71 4.51
CA GLY A 12 -7.20 -3.38 4.50
C GLY A 12 -8.13 -4.57 4.23
N LEU A 13 -7.59 -5.76 3.89
CA LEU A 13 -8.41 -6.95 3.69
C LEU A 13 -8.56 -7.74 5.00
N GLY A 14 -9.80 -7.86 5.49
CA GLY A 14 -10.10 -8.57 6.75
C GLY A 14 -9.93 -7.71 8.00
N GLU A 15 -9.79 -6.40 7.83
CA GLU A 15 -9.53 -5.42 8.89
C GLU A 15 -10.07 -4.03 8.52
N VAL A 16 -10.04 -3.08 9.46
CA VAL A 16 -10.44 -1.69 9.23
C VAL A 16 -9.22 -0.80 9.36
N GLY A 17 -8.82 -0.16 8.26
CA GLY A 17 -7.62 0.67 8.20
C GLY A 17 -6.53 0.07 7.32
N LYS A 18 -5.41 0.79 7.20
CA LYS A 18 -4.21 0.42 6.43
C LYS A 18 -4.51 -0.07 5.01
N ASN A 19 -5.44 0.60 4.32
CA ASN A 19 -5.81 0.21 2.97
C ASN A 19 -4.62 0.32 2.03
N MET A 20 -4.34 -0.76 1.30
CA MET A 20 -3.34 -0.79 0.22
C MET A 20 -3.59 -1.98 -0.70
N MET A 21 -3.80 -1.70 -1.98
CA MET A 21 -4.01 -2.73 -3.00
C MET A 21 -3.04 -2.53 -4.17
N ALA A 22 -2.37 -3.58 -4.61
CA ALA A 22 -1.56 -3.55 -5.83
C ALA A 22 -2.28 -4.26 -6.99
N TYR A 23 -2.34 -3.57 -8.13
CA TYR A 23 -2.83 -4.11 -9.39
C TYR A 23 -1.65 -4.33 -10.33
N GLU A 24 -1.34 -5.59 -10.62
CA GLU A 24 -0.23 -5.98 -11.50
C GLU A 24 -0.76 -6.44 -12.86
N TYR A 25 -0.23 -5.87 -13.94
CA TYR A 25 -0.56 -6.27 -15.30
C TYR A 25 0.63 -6.17 -16.26
N GLY A 26 1.25 -7.32 -16.55
CA GLY A 26 2.53 -7.37 -17.26
C GLY A 26 3.64 -6.77 -16.39
N GLU A 27 4.43 -5.84 -16.93
CA GLU A 27 5.53 -5.15 -16.22
C GLU A 27 5.06 -3.79 -15.67
N ASN A 28 3.86 -3.78 -15.07
CA ASN A 28 3.28 -2.57 -14.50
C ASN A 28 2.54 -2.93 -13.22
N ILE A 29 2.80 -2.15 -12.17
CA ILE A 29 2.07 -2.16 -10.92
C ILE A 29 1.47 -0.77 -10.72
N LEU A 30 0.19 -0.75 -10.39
CA LEU A 30 -0.50 0.43 -9.88
C LEU A 30 -0.92 0.16 -8.44
N ILE A 31 -0.53 1.04 -7.53
CA ILE A 31 -0.92 0.95 -6.13
C ILE A 31 -2.18 1.80 -5.94
N VAL A 32 -3.15 1.30 -5.20
CA VAL A 32 -4.34 2.04 -4.78
C VAL A 32 -4.32 2.16 -3.27
N ASP A 33 -4.25 3.41 -2.81
CA ASP A 33 -4.14 3.83 -1.41
C ASP A 33 -2.92 3.29 -0.65
N ILE A 34 -2.53 4.02 0.39
CA ILE A 34 -1.40 3.71 1.27
C ILE A 34 -1.75 4.26 2.66
N GLY A 35 -2.65 3.57 3.33
CA GLY A 35 -3.27 4.02 4.59
C GLY A 35 -2.52 3.64 5.85
N ILE A 36 -2.97 4.19 6.98
CA ILE A 36 -2.62 3.70 8.33
C ILE A 36 -3.81 3.03 9.00
N MET A 37 -3.53 2.26 10.04
CA MET A 37 -4.50 1.78 11.02
C MET A 37 -4.13 2.34 12.39
N PHE A 38 -5.12 2.82 13.13
CA PHE A 38 -4.90 3.22 14.52
C PHE A 38 -4.76 1.97 15.41
N PRO A 39 -3.87 2.03 16.42
CA PRO A 39 -3.63 0.93 17.34
C PRO A 39 -4.84 0.64 18.23
N GLU A 40 -4.95 -0.61 18.68
CA GLU A 40 -5.89 -0.98 19.74
C GLU A 40 -5.42 -0.45 21.11
N ASN A 41 -6.32 -0.40 22.09
CA ASN A 41 -6.06 0.22 23.40
C ASN A 41 -4.92 -0.45 24.19
N ASP A 42 -4.58 -1.70 23.88
CA ASP A 42 -3.53 -2.47 24.55
C ASP A 42 -2.16 -2.37 23.86
N MET A 43 -2.09 -1.73 22.68
CA MET A 43 -0.87 -1.50 21.92
C MET A 43 -0.12 -0.25 22.40
N LEU A 44 0.34 -0.27 23.65
CA LEU A 44 0.98 0.87 24.30
C LEU A 44 2.26 1.31 23.59
N GLY A 45 2.35 2.61 23.30
CA GLY A 45 3.53 3.24 22.67
C GLY A 45 3.59 3.13 21.15
N ILE A 46 2.60 2.51 20.51
CA ILE A 46 2.42 2.53 19.06
C ILE A 46 1.55 3.73 18.71
N ASP A 47 1.98 4.55 17.75
CA ASP A 47 1.19 5.69 17.25
C ASP A 47 0.21 5.27 16.16
N TYR A 48 0.67 4.44 15.22
CA TYR A 48 -0.12 3.88 14.12
C TYR A 48 0.59 2.66 13.51
N ILE A 49 -0.16 1.89 12.73
CA ILE A 49 0.26 0.69 12.02
C ILE A 49 0.18 0.94 10.52
N ILE A 50 1.16 0.47 9.75
CA ILE A 50 1.19 0.59 8.27
C ILE A 50 1.06 -0.79 7.61
N PRO A 51 0.71 -0.88 6.31
CA PRO A 51 0.68 -2.14 5.58
C PRO A 51 2.10 -2.72 5.46
N ASP A 52 2.22 -4.04 5.49
CA ASP A 52 3.51 -4.72 5.29
C ASP A 52 3.80 -4.89 3.79
N PHE A 53 4.25 -3.79 3.18
CA PHE A 53 4.52 -3.75 1.74
C PHE A 53 6.01 -3.85 1.39
N GLY A 54 6.92 -3.84 2.38
CA GLY A 54 8.36 -3.63 2.15
C GLY A 54 8.98 -4.62 1.17
N ASP A 55 8.83 -5.91 1.43
CA ASP A 55 9.38 -6.97 0.58
C ASP A 55 8.74 -6.99 -0.82
N TYR A 56 7.42 -6.74 -0.90
CA TYR A 56 6.70 -6.70 -2.18
C TYR A 56 7.15 -5.54 -3.05
N ILE A 57 7.33 -4.36 -2.43
CA ILE A 57 7.71 -3.14 -3.14
C ILE A 57 9.18 -3.20 -3.56
N GLU A 58 10.09 -3.60 -2.69
CA GLU A 58 11.51 -3.70 -3.04
C GLU A 58 11.74 -4.67 -4.21
N ALA A 59 11.03 -5.80 -4.24
CA ALA A 59 11.12 -6.77 -5.32
C ALA A 59 10.58 -6.28 -6.68
N ASN A 60 9.71 -5.26 -6.68
CA ASN A 60 9.00 -4.80 -7.89
C ASN A 60 9.13 -3.30 -8.19
N LYS A 61 10.01 -2.57 -7.49
CA LYS A 61 10.10 -1.10 -7.54
C LYS A 61 10.22 -0.52 -8.96
N ASP A 62 10.94 -1.19 -9.85
CA ASP A 62 11.21 -0.71 -11.22
C ASP A 62 9.97 -0.76 -12.13
N ILE A 63 8.93 -1.48 -11.73
CA ILE A 63 7.67 -1.62 -12.48
C ILE A 63 6.48 -0.96 -11.79
N VAL A 64 6.68 -0.30 -10.64
CA VAL A 64 5.64 0.54 -10.02
C VAL A 64 5.50 1.82 -10.86
N ARG A 65 4.28 2.09 -11.33
CA ARG A 65 3.97 3.22 -12.24
C ARG A 65 3.31 4.40 -11.56
N GLY A 66 2.98 4.26 -10.29
CA GLY A 66 2.33 5.30 -9.51
C GLY A 66 1.35 4.77 -8.49
N VAL A 67 0.74 5.73 -7.80
CA VAL A 67 -0.22 5.53 -6.73
C VAL A 67 -1.49 6.29 -7.06
N VAL A 68 -2.64 5.63 -6.95
CA VAL A 68 -3.96 6.25 -7.01
C VAL A 68 -4.47 6.40 -5.59
N ILE A 69 -4.80 7.63 -5.21
CA ILE A 69 -5.45 7.93 -3.94
C ILE A 69 -6.95 8.08 -4.19
N THR A 70 -7.75 7.30 -3.47
CA THR A 70 -9.21 7.32 -3.61
C THR A 70 -9.82 8.55 -2.94
N HIS A 71 -9.37 8.87 -1.72
CA HIS A 71 -9.78 10.06 -0.96
C HIS A 71 -8.79 10.34 0.18
N GLY A 72 -9.03 11.42 0.94
CA GLY A 72 -8.06 11.97 1.89
C GLY A 72 -8.16 11.48 3.34
N HIS A 73 -8.86 10.38 3.64
CA HIS A 73 -8.84 9.84 5.00
C HIS A 73 -7.52 9.12 5.29
N GLU A 74 -7.09 9.14 6.55
CA GLU A 74 -5.78 8.63 6.97
C GLU A 74 -5.62 7.12 6.73
N ASP A 75 -6.71 6.37 6.77
CA ASP A 75 -6.73 4.96 6.38
C ASP A 75 -6.54 4.71 4.88
N HIS A 76 -6.41 5.77 4.07
CA HIS A 76 -6.07 5.72 2.65
C HIS A 76 -4.78 6.47 2.29
N VAL A 77 -4.36 7.47 3.08
CA VAL A 77 -3.19 8.32 2.76
C VAL A 77 -2.10 8.35 3.83
N GLY A 78 -2.37 7.85 5.03
CA GLY A 78 -1.53 8.11 6.20
C GLY A 78 -0.11 7.51 6.10
N ALA A 79 0.10 6.51 5.24
CA ALA A 79 1.38 5.83 5.11
C ALA A 79 2.14 6.18 3.80
N ILE A 80 1.70 7.20 3.04
CA ILE A 80 2.36 7.63 1.80
C ILE A 80 3.85 7.91 1.99
N SER A 81 4.22 8.61 3.07
CA SER A 81 5.62 8.96 3.35
C SER A 81 6.52 7.74 3.52
N HIS A 82 6.00 6.63 4.03
CA HIS A 82 6.73 5.37 4.18
C HIS A 82 6.99 4.70 2.83
N LEU A 83 6.00 4.70 1.92
CA LEU A 83 6.20 4.16 0.58
C LEU A 83 7.24 4.98 -0.21
N LEU A 84 7.18 6.31 -0.13
CA LEU A 84 8.06 7.20 -0.89
C LEU A 84 9.54 7.11 -0.46
N GLN A 85 9.83 6.49 0.68
CA GLN A 85 11.21 6.16 1.08
C GLN A 85 11.78 4.97 0.28
N GLN A 86 10.93 4.12 -0.29
CA GLN A 86 11.32 2.91 -1.03
C GLN A 86 11.19 3.07 -2.55
N VAL A 87 10.20 3.85 -3.01
CA VAL A 87 9.95 4.07 -4.44
C VAL A 87 9.79 5.55 -4.74
N ASN A 88 10.46 6.00 -5.79
CA ASN A 88 10.27 7.33 -6.34
C ASN A 88 9.16 7.30 -7.41
N VAL A 89 7.99 7.82 -7.08
CA VAL A 89 6.79 7.90 -7.94
C VAL A 89 6.15 9.30 -7.84
N PRO A 90 5.33 9.77 -8.80
CA PRO A 90 4.76 9.01 -9.93
C PRO A 90 5.80 8.49 -10.91
#